data_AF-D3W8H3-F1
#
_entry.id   AF-D3W8H3-F1
#
_cell.length_a   1.000
_cell.length_b   1.000
_cell.length_c   1.000
_cell.angle_alpha   90.00
_cell.angle_beta   90.00
_cell.angle_gamma   90.00
#
_symmetry.space_group_name_H-M   'P 1'
#
loop_
_entity.id
_entity.type
_entity.pdbx_description
1 polymer ?
#
loop_
_entity_poly.entity_id
_entity_poly.type
_entity_poly.pdbx_seq_one_letter_code
_entity_poly.pdbx_strand_id
1 'polypeptide(L)'
;LSAPSIVVGLFIYEVMVAPMGHFSGLAGAVALAVIVIPVVVRTTEDMLALVPNQLREAAAALGTPRAIVIALVCYRAAKAGMITGVLLATARISGETAPLLFTALNNQFWSTNLNAPMASLPTVIFQFALSPYKDWQMLAWTGALIITFTVLALSIAARALTASRKQS
;
A
#
# COMPACT_ATOMS: atom_id res chain seq x y z
N LEU A 1 -9.44 -12.73 -0.23
CA LEU A 1 -8.00 -12.74 -0.56
C LEU A 1 -7.28 -13.38 0.62
N SER A 2 -7.09 -14.70 0.58
CA SER A 2 -6.58 -15.48 1.72
C SER A 2 -5.16 -16.01 1.49
N ALA A 3 -4.47 -15.53 0.45
CA ALA A 3 -3.07 -15.89 0.22
C ALA A 3 -2.21 -15.21 1.30
N PRO A 4 -1.42 -15.96 2.09
CA PRO A 4 -0.48 -15.38 3.04
C PRO A 4 0.52 -14.48 2.31
N SER A 5 0.78 -13.28 2.84
CA SER A 5 1.72 -12.33 2.22
C SER A 5 3.15 -12.88 2.09
N ILE A 6 3.52 -13.84 2.95
CA ILE A 6 4.76 -14.63 2.87
C ILE A 6 4.84 -15.42 1.56
N VAL A 7 3.75 -16.06 1.12
CA VAL A 7 3.73 -16.85 -0.12
C VAL A 7 3.91 -15.96 -1.34
N VAL A 8 3.30 -14.77 -1.33
CA VAL A 8 3.50 -13.76 -2.37
C VAL A 8 4.96 -13.29 -2.41
N GLY A 9 5.56 -13.05 -1.24
CA GLY A 9 6.98 -12.71 -1.12
C GLY A 9 7.90 -13.78 -1.71
N LEU A 10 7.65 -15.05 -1.37
CA LEU A 10 8.42 -16.19 -1.88
C LEU A 10 8.26 -16.37 -3.40
N PHE A 11 7.05 -16.19 -3.92
CA PHE A 11 6.79 -16.24 -5.37
C PHE A 11 7.59 -15.16 -6.12
N ILE A 12 7.61 -13.93 -5.62
CA ILE A 12 8.40 -12.86 -6.24
C ILE A 12 9.90 -13.08 -6.10
N TYR A 13 10.34 -13.67 -4.98
CA TYR A 13 11.73 -14.09 -4.83
C TYR A 13 12.16 -15.05 -5.94
N GLU A 14 11.40 -16.12 -6.18
CA GLU A 14 11.68 -17.11 -7.24
C GLU A 14 11.65 -16.49 -8.64
N VAL A 15 10.71 -15.60 -8.92
CA VAL A 15 10.53 -15.01 -10.27
C VAL A 15 11.52 -13.89 -10.58
N MET A 16 11.94 -13.10 -9.59
CA MET A 16 12.74 -11.89 -9.80
C MET A 16 14.13 -11.96 -9.16
N VAL A 17 14.22 -12.40 -7.90
CA VAL A 17 15.48 -12.33 -7.13
C VAL A 17 16.40 -13.50 -7.45
N ALA A 18 15.86 -14.72 -7.55
CA ALA A 18 16.63 -15.91 -7.93
C ALA A 18 17.33 -15.77 -9.30
N PRO A 19 16.67 -15.28 -10.37
CA PRO A 19 17.35 -15.06 -11.66
C PRO A 19 18.29 -13.84 -11.67
N MET A 20 18.03 -12.80 -10.87
CA MET A 20 18.95 -11.65 -10.74
C MET A 20 20.20 -11.99 -9.92
N GLY A 21 20.12 -12.97 -9.01
CA GLY A 21 21.22 -13.33 -8.10
C GLY A 21 21.50 -12.29 -7.01
N HIS A 22 20.71 -11.22 -6.91
CA HIS A 22 20.84 -10.18 -5.90
C HIS A 22 19.47 -9.64 -5.44
N PHE A 23 19.38 -9.22 -4.18
CA PHE A 23 18.20 -8.55 -3.64
C PHE A 23 18.10 -7.13 -4.21
N SER A 24 16.89 -6.70 -4.57
CA SER A 24 16.66 -5.39 -5.17
C SER A 24 15.42 -4.71 -4.60
N GLY A 25 15.50 -3.38 -4.45
CA GLY A 25 14.35 -2.54 -4.14
C GLY A 25 13.23 -2.66 -5.18
N LEU A 26 13.58 -2.93 -6.45
CA LEU A 26 12.61 -3.22 -7.52
C LEU A 26 11.79 -4.48 -7.24
N ALA A 27 12.43 -5.58 -6.83
CA ALA A 27 11.70 -6.80 -6.45
C ALA A 27 10.77 -6.54 -5.25
N GLY A 28 11.21 -5.72 -4.28
CA GLY A 28 10.36 -5.25 -3.19
C GLY A 28 9.16 -4.44 -3.66
N ALA A 29 9.35 -3.49 -4.56
CA ALA A 29 8.26 -2.69 -5.11
C ALA A 29 7.23 -3.56 -5.86
N VAL A 30 7.68 -4.54 -6.64
CA VAL A 30 6.79 -5.49 -7.33
C VAL A 30 6.00 -6.35 -6.34
N ALA A 31 6.64 -6.87 -5.29
CA ALA A 31 5.95 -7.67 -4.28
C ALA A 31 4.86 -6.87 -3.54
N LEU A 32 5.16 -5.62 -3.17
CA LEU A 32 4.17 -4.73 -2.56
C LEU A 32 3.04 -4.38 -3.55
N ALA A 33 3.36 -4.15 -4.82
CA ALA A 33 2.37 -3.86 -5.86
C ALA A 33 1.37 -5.01 -6.03
N VAL A 34 1.85 -6.27 -6.08
CA VAL A 34 0.98 -7.45 -6.19
C VAL A 34 -0.01 -7.55 -5.02
N ILE A 35 0.40 -7.12 -3.83
CA ILE A 35 -0.46 -7.11 -2.64
C ILE A 35 -1.45 -5.93 -2.67
N VAL A 36 -1.01 -4.73 -3.06
CA VAL A 36 -1.85 -3.51 -3.06
C VAL A 36 -2.88 -3.46 -4.19
N ILE A 37 -2.51 -3.88 -5.40
CA ILE A 37 -3.37 -3.79 -6.59
C ILE A 37 -4.79 -4.33 -6.33
N PRO A 38 -4.98 -5.57 -5.83
CA PRO A 38 -6.35 -6.09 -5.62
C PRO A 38 -7.11 -5.32 -4.53
N VAL A 39 -6.42 -4.76 -3.54
CA VAL A 39 -7.04 -3.93 -2.50
C VAL A 39 -7.55 -2.63 -3.12
N VAL A 40 -6.71 -1.94 -3.90
CA VAL A 40 -7.08 -0.68 -4.55
C VAL A 40 -8.23 -0.90 -5.53
N VAL A 41 -8.14 -1.94 -6.38
CA VAL A 41 -9.20 -2.28 -7.34
C VAL A 41 -10.53 -2.52 -6.64
N ARG A 42 -10.55 -3.31 -5.57
CA ARG A 42 -11.77 -3.56 -4.78
C ARG A 42 -12.32 -2.26 -4.16
N THR A 43 -11.46 -1.44 -3.55
CA THR A 43 -11.92 -0.17 -2.97
C THR A 43 -12.46 0.79 -4.04
N THR A 44 -11.91 0.78 -5.25
CA THR A 44 -12.41 1.56 -6.38
C THR A 44 -13.77 1.04 -6.84
N GLU A 45 -13.95 -0.27 -6.94
CA GLU A 45 -15.22 -0.90 -7.30
C GLU A 45 -16.32 -0.57 -6.30
N ASP A 46 -16.05 -0.71 -4.99
CA ASP A 46 -16.99 -0.37 -3.92
C ASP A 46 -17.42 1.10 -4.01
N MET A 47 -16.48 2.01 -4.28
CA MET A 47 -16.77 3.45 -4.40
C MET A 47 -17.56 3.81 -5.67
N LEU A 48 -17.33 3.10 -6.78
CA LEU A 48 -18.11 3.26 -8.01
C LEU A 48 -19.53 2.69 -7.86
N ALA A 49 -19.70 1.61 -7.10
CA ALA A 49 -20.99 1.00 -6.82
C ALA A 49 -21.89 1.88 -5.92
N LEU A 50 -21.29 2.77 -5.11
CA LEU A 50 -22.03 3.76 -4.31
C LEU A 50 -22.67 4.87 -5.16
N VAL A 51 -22.30 5.02 -6.44
CA VAL A 51 -22.88 6.04 -7.32
C VAL A 51 -24.32 5.63 -7.69
N PRO A 52 -25.34 6.48 -7.38
CA PRO A 52 -26.73 6.17 -7.68
C PRO A 52 -26.97 5.87 -9.16
N ASN A 53 -27.74 4.82 -9.45
CA ASN A 53 -28.07 4.42 -10.83
C ASN A 53 -28.85 5.52 -11.57
N GLN A 54 -29.64 6.34 -10.86
CA GLN A 54 -30.40 7.45 -11.44
C GLN A 54 -29.49 8.46 -12.16
N LEU A 55 -28.30 8.74 -11.62
CA LEU A 55 -27.32 9.64 -12.26
C LEU A 55 -26.76 9.03 -13.55
N ARG A 56 -26.59 7.71 -13.57
CA ARG A 56 -26.08 6.96 -14.72
C ARG A 56 -27.14 6.88 -15.83
N GLU A 57 -28.38 6.63 -15.46
CA GLU A 57 -29.53 6.57 -16.37
C GLU A 57 -29.86 7.95 -16.96
N ALA A 58 -29.84 9.02 -16.16
CA ALA A 58 -30.04 10.38 -16.65
C ALA A 58 -28.95 10.79 -17.65
N ALA A 59 -27.69 10.48 -17.38
CA ALA A 59 -26.60 10.75 -18.31
C ALA A 59 -26.70 9.91 -19.60
N ALA A 60 -27.15 8.66 -19.50
CA ALA A 60 -27.40 7.82 -20.66
C ALA A 60 -28.59 8.33 -21.50
N ALA A 61 -29.64 8.86 -20.87
CA ALA A 61 -30.81 9.42 -21.55
C ALA A 61 -30.47 10.69 -22.36
N LEU A 62 -29.40 11.40 -22.00
CA LEU A 62 -28.83 12.53 -22.76
C LEU A 62 -28.06 12.09 -24.02
N GLY A 63 -28.09 10.80 -24.39
CA GLY A 63 -27.36 10.27 -25.55
C GLY A 63 -25.86 10.11 -25.31
N THR A 64 -25.41 10.19 -24.06
CA THR A 64 -23.99 10.15 -23.72
C THR A 64 -23.48 8.70 -23.75
N PRO A 65 -22.37 8.38 -24.46
CA PRO A 65 -21.81 7.04 -24.47
C PRO A 65 -21.31 6.61 -23.08
N ARG A 66 -21.40 5.30 -22.79
CA ARG A 66 -21.07 4.73 -21.46
C ARG A 66 -19.69 5.12 -20.93
N ALA A 67 -18.68 5.23 -21.81
CA ALA A 67 -17.33 5.65 -21.42
C ALA A 67 -17.30 7.08 -20.83
N ILE A 68 -18.08 8.00 -21.39
CA ILE A 68 -18.17 9.39 -20.92
C ILE A 68 -18.94 9.45 -19.60
N VAL A 69 -20.03 8.67 -19.44
CA VAL A 69 -20.76 8.57 -18.17
C VAL A 69 -19.87 8.06 -17.04
N ILE A 70 -19.02 7.07 -17.32
CA ILE A 70 -18.06 6.54 -16.33
C ILE A 70 -17.01 7.61 -15.99
N ALA A 71 -16.40 8.24 -16.99
CA ALA A 71 -15.28 9.17 -16.79
C ALA A 71 -15.70 10.53 -16.18
N LEU A 72 -16.85 11.08 -16.57
CA LEU A 72 -17.26 12.43 -16.15
C LEU A 72 -18.21 12.42 -14.95
N VAL A 73 -19.06 11.41 -14.81
CA VAL A 73 -20.07 11.35 -13.74
C VAL A 73 -19.61 10.42 -12.62
N CYS A 74 -19.40 9.13 -12.93
CA CYS A 74 -19.11 8.13 -11.91
C CYS A 74 -17.75 8.37 -11.23
N TYR A 75 -16.69 8.60 -12.02
CA TYR A 75 -15.36 8.87 -11.52
C TYR A 75 -15.32 10.13 -10.65
N ARG A 76 -16.01 11.20 -11.08
CA ARG A 76 -16.03 12.48 -10.34
C ARG A 76 -16.81 12.40 -9.03
N ALA A 77 -17.88 11.60 -8.99
CA ALA A 77 -18.64 11.30 -7.79
C ALA A 77 -17.86 10.40 -6.81
N ALA A 78 -17.17 9.38 -7.33
CA ALA A 78 -16.42 8.41 -6.53
C ALA A 78 -15.01 8.89 -6.13
N LYS A 79 -14.47 9.97 -6.74
CA LYS A 79 -13.06 10.39 -6.57
C LYS A 79 -12.64 10.59 -5.12
N ALA A 80 -13.51 11.16 -4.30
CA ALA A 80 -13.20 11.43 -2.90
C ALA A 80 -13.02 10.13 -2.12
N GLY A 81 -13.88 9.15 -2.39
CA GLY A 81 -13.79 7.81 -1.82
C GLY A 81 -12.58 7.01 -2.31
N MET A 82 -12.29 7.08 -3.61
CA MET A 82 -11.11 6.42 -4.20
C MET A 82 -9.80 6.94 -3.61
N ILE A 83 -9.65 8.26 -3.45
CA ILE A 83 -8.45 8.86 -2.84
C ILE A 83 -8.27 8.34 -1.40
N THR A 84 -9.34 8.29 -0.61
CA THR A 84 -9.28 7.73 0.75
C THR A 84 -8.88 6.25 0.73
N GLY A 85 -9.48 5.45 -0.17
CA GLY A 85 -9.16 4.02 -0.31
C GLY A 85 -7.69 3.78 -0.64
N VAL A 86 -7.15 4.54 -1.60
CA VAL A 86 -5.73 4.47 -1.97
C VAL A 86 -4.83 4.90 -0.81
N LEU A 87 -5.14 6.01 -0.13
CA LEU A 87 -4.35 6.47 1.02
C LEU A 87 -4.29 5.42 2.14
N LEU A 88 -5.43 4.80 2.47
CA LEU A 88 -5.50 3.75 3.48
C LEU A 88 -4.78 2.46 3.04
N ALA A 89 -4.88 2.09 1.76
CA ALA A 89 -4.14 0.96 1.21
C ALA A 89 -2.62 1.17 1.29
N THR A 90 -2.14 2.39 0.98
CA THR A 90 -0.73 2.76 1.10
C THR A 90 -0.26 2.78 2.56
N ALA A 91 -1.08 3.30 3.48
CA ALA A 91 -0.78 3.27 4.91
C ALA A 91 -0.62 1.83 5.42
N ARG A 92 -1.47 0.91 4.95
CA ARG A 92 -1.40 -0.52 5.28
C ARG A 92 -0.15 -1.18 4.71
N ILE A 93 0.13 -0.99 3.42
CA ILE A 93 1.27 -1.66 2.77
C ILE A 93 2.62 -1.18 3.34
N SER A 94 2.68 0.05 3.83
CA SER A 94 3.89 0.61 4.46
C SER A 94 4.35 -0.17 5.70
N GLY A 95 3.45 -0.96 6.30
CA GLY A 95 3.75 -1.84 7.45
C GLY A 95 4.04 -3.30 7.08
N GLU A 96 4.04 -3.68 5.80
CA GLU A 96 4.27 -5.08 5.40
C GLU A 96 5.75 -5.46 5.52
N THR A 97 6.04 -6.44 6.37
CA THR A 97 7.40 -6.97 6.62
C THR A 97 7.70 -8.23 5.82
N ALA A 98 6.74 -9.14 5.74
CA ALA A 98 6.90 -10.47 5.18
C ALA A 98 7.45 -10.51 3.75
N PRO A 99 6.87 -9.81 2.75
CA PRO A 99 7.39 -9.88 1.38
C PRO A 99 8.78 -9.26 1.25
N LEU A 100 9.05 -8.17 1.99
CA LEU A 100 10.32 -7.44 1.91
C LEU A 100 11.50 -8.23 2.46
N LEU A 101 11.27 -9.11 3.45
CA LEU A 101 12.29 -10.04 3.96
C LEU A 101 12.81 -10.97 2.87
N PHE A 102 11.98 -11.34 1.89
CA PHE A 102 12.38 -12.22 0.80
C PHE A 102 12.86 -11.45 -0.44
N THR A 103 12.53 -10.16 -0.62
CA THR A 103 12.84 -9.45 -1.86
C THR A 103 13.90 -8.35 -1.75
N ALA A 104 13.82 -7.51 -0.71
CA ALA A 104 14.72 -6.37 -0.50
C ALA A 104 15.71 -6.61 0.67
N LEU A 105 15.44 -7.66 1.46
CA LEU A 105 16.15 -8.09 2.65
C LEU A 105 16.27 -6.95 3.68
N ASN A 106 17.39 -6.24 3.69
CA ASN A 106 17.61 -5.00 4.43
C ASN A 106 18.96 -4.42 4.02
N ASN A 107 19.14 -3.11 4.16
CA ASN A 107 20.43 -2.46 4.05
C ASN A 107 20.63 -1.54 5.26
N GLN A 108 21.77 -1.62 5.93
CA GLN A 108 22.08 -0.73 7.05
C GLN A 108 22.51 0.67 6.57
N PHE A 109 22.82 0.82 5.28
CA PHE A 109 23.25 2.07 4.67
C PHE A 109 22.19 2.62 3.72
N TRP A 110 22.16 3.94 3.59
CA TRP A 110 21.29 4.62 2.63
C TRP A 110 21.73 4.29 1.20
N SER A 111 20.91 3.51 0.48
CA SER A 111 21.12 3.17 -0.92
C SER A 111 20.03 3.78 -1.78
N THR A 112 20.42 4.60 -2.76
CA THR A 112 19.51 5.16 -3.78
C THR A 112 19.40 4.26 -5.01
N ASN A 113 20.14 3.14 -5.06
CA ASN A 113 20.12 2.23 -6.18
C ASN A 113 18.98 1.21 -6.03
N LEU A 114 17.98 1.29 -6.91
CA LEU A 114 16.82 0.39 -6.91
C LEU A 114 17.18 -1.09 -7.17
N ASN A 115 18.35 -1.36 -7.75
CA ASN A 115 18.87 -2.72 -7.96
C ASN A 115 19.64 -3.27 -6.76
N ALA A 116 19.87 -2.46 -5.72
CA ALA A 116 20.54 -2.88 -4.50
C ALA A 116 19.53 -3.20 -3.38
N PRO A 117 19.97 -3.90 -2.31
CA PRO A 117 19.19 -4.07 -1.09
C PRO A 117 18.79 -2.70 -0.52
N MET A 118 17.53 -2.57 -0.11
CA MET A 118 16.98 -1.33 0.44
C MET A 118 16.44 -1.57 1.85
N ALA A 119 16.68 -0.60 2.73
CA ALA A 119 16.16 -0.61 4.08
C ALA A 119 14.65 -0.34 4.06
N SER A 120 13.88 -1.13 4.81
CA SER A 120 12.51 -0.79 5.16
C SER A 120 12.40 -0.70 6.69
N LEU A 121 11.73 0.34 7.16
CA LEU A 121 11.56 0.61 8.59
C LEU A 121 10.99 -0.60 9.36
N PRO A 122 9.96 -1.32 8.86
CA PRO A 122 9.41 -2.48 9.56
C PRO A 122 10.42 -3.64 9.66
N THR A 123 11.22 -3.86 8.61
CA THR A 123 12.20 -4.94 8.59
C THR A 123 13.39 -4.65 9.51
N VAL A 124 13.80 -3.39 9.66
CA VAL A 124 14.84 -3.00 10.63
C VAL A 124 14.38 -3.27 12.07
N ILE A 125 13.16 -2.88 12.43
CA ILE A 125 12.60 -3.18 13.77
C ILE A 125 12.59 -4.69 14.01
N PHE A 126 12.12 -5.47 13.02
CA PHE A 126 12.04 -6.92 13.14
C PHE A 126 13.42 -7.56 13.39
N GLN A 127 14.45 -7.12 12.66
CA GLN A 127 15.82 -7.60 12.87
C GLN A 127 16.38 -7.21 14.24
N PHE A 128 16.11 -5.99 14.71
CA PHE A 128 16.58 -5.54 16.02
C PHE A 128 15.85 -6.26 17.16
N ALA A 129 14.58 -6.60 16.98
CA ALA A 129 13.80 -7.36 17.96
C ALA A 129 14.29 -8.81 18.11
N LEU A 130 14.73 -9.43 17.00
CA LEU A 130 15.30 -10.78 16.98
C LEU A 130 16.76 -10.84 17.46
N SER A 131 17.41 -9.69 17.64
CA SER A 131 18.79 -9.63 18.11
C SER A 131 18.90 -10.07 19.58
N PRO A 132 19.93 -10.86 19.96
CA PRO A 132 20.12 -11.33 21.33
C PRO A 132 20.61 -10.25 22.30
N TYR A 133 20.94 -9.05 21.80
CA TYR A 133 21.42 -7.93 22.61
C TYR A 133 20.25 -7.11 23.17
N LYS A 134 20.20 -6.97 24.50
CA LYS A 134 19.15 -6.21 25.20
C LYS A 134 19.07 -4.75 24.75
N ASP A 135 20.20 -4.13 24.44
CA ASP A 135 20.24 -2.74 23.94
C ASP A 135 19.55 -2.60 22.58
N TRP A 136 19.71 -3.59 21.70
CA TRP A 136 19.09 -3.60 20.38
C TRP A 136 17.59 -3.86 20.48
N GLN A 137 17.16 -4.70 21.42
CA GLN A 137 15.75 -4.90 21.72
C GLN A 137 15.11 -3.62 22.28
N MET A 138 15.81 -2.88 23.16
CA MET A 138 15.32 -1.60 23.65
C MET A 138 15.12 -0.59 22.52
N LEU A 139 16.09 -0.50 21.59
CA LEU A 139 15.96 0.32 20.38
C LEU A 139 14.80 -0.14 19.48
N ALA A 140 14.56 -1.46 19.35
CA ALA A 140 13.43 -1.99 18.60
C ALA A 140 12.09 -1.56 19.20
N TRP A 141 11.95 -1.60 20.53
CA TRP A 141 10.74 -1.12 21.23
C TRP A 141 10.50 0.37 21.01
N THR A 142 11.55 1.19 21.12
CA THR A 142 11.44 2.64 20.85
C THR A 142 11.08 2.90 19.39
N GLY A 143 11.72 2.21 18.45
CA GLY A 143 11.43 2.32 17.02
C GLY A 143 10.02 1.88 16.66
N ALA A 144 9.54 0.79 17.25
CA ALA A 144 8.17 0.30 17.06
C ALA A 144 7.13 1.32 17.54
N LEU A 145 7.37 1.97 18.70
CA LEU A 145 6.47 3.00 19.24
C LEU A 145 6.42 4.22 18.31
N ILE A 146 7.58 4.71 17.87
CA ILE A 146 7.68 5.85 16.94
C ILE A 146 6.92 5.55 15.64
N ILE A 147 7.19 4.40 15.01
CA ILE A 147 6.58 4.04 13.73
C ILE A 147 5.07 3.83 13.88
N THR A 148 4.63 3.17 14.96
CA THR A 148 3.20 2.99 15.24
C THR A 148 2.50 4.34 15.39
N PHE A 149 3.11 5.26 16.16
CA PHE A 149 2.56 6.60 16.36
C PHE A 149 2.53 7.40 15.05
N THR A 150 3.59 7.36 14.25
CA THR A 150 3.65 8.03 12.95
C THR A 150 2.61 7.49 11.98
N VAL A 151 2.46 6.16 11.86
CA VAL A 151 1.45 5.54 10.99
C VAL A 151 0.04 5.88 11.45
N LEU A 152 -0.20 5.87 12.77
CA LEU A 152 -1.49 6.23 13.35
C LEU A 152 -1.82 7.72 13.10
N ALA A 153 -0.87 8.62 13.33
CA ALA A 153 -1.03 10.05 13.06
C ALA A 153 -1.29 10.31 11.58
N LEU A 154 -0.54 9.67 10.68
CA LEU A 154 -0.74 9.78 9.23
C LEU A 154 -2.11 9.24 8.81
N SER A 155 -2.54 8.11 9.36
CA SER A 155 -3.84 7.50 9.07
C SER A 155 -5.00 8.39 9.53
N ILE A 156 -4.88 8.98 10.73
CA ILE A 156 -5.87 9.94 11.25
C ILE A 156 -5.89 11.21 10.41
N ALA A 157 -4.72 11.78 10.08
CA ALA A 157 -4.63 12.97 9.25
C ALA A 157 -5.22 12.75 7.84
N ALA A 158 -4.91 11.62 7.21
CA ALA A 158 -5.47 11.23 5.92
C ALA A 158 -7.01 11.13 5.98
N ARG A 159 -7.55 10.54 7.06
CA ARG A 159 -9.00 10.43 7.28
C ARG A 159 -9.65 11.78 7.58
N ALA A 160 -9.01 12.64 8.37
CA ALA A 160 -9.53 13.96 8.74
C ALA A 160 -9.63 14.90 7.52
N LEU A 161 -8.59 14.91 6.67
CA LEU A 161 -8.56 15.71 5.44
C LEU A 161 -9.63 15.29 4.43
N THR A 162 -9.93 13.98 4.34
CA THR A 162 -10.95 13.46 3.43
C THR A 162 -12.37 13.55 4.00
N ALA A 163 -12.54 13.47 5.33
CA ALA A 163 -13.82 13.70 5.99
C ALA A 163 -14.31 15.15 5.84
N SER A 164 -13.39 16.13 5.91
CA SER A 164 -13.70 17.56 5.76
C SER A 164 -14.22 17.92 4.36
N ARG A 165 -13.89 17.12 3.33
CA ARG A 165 -14.35 17.32 1.95
C ARG A 165 -15.81 16.92 1.69
N LYS A 166 -16.50 16.33 2.66
CA LYS A 166 -17.90 15.90 2.54
C LYS A 166 -18.91 16.99 2.94
N GLN A 167 -18.44 18.16 3.39
CA GLN A 167 -19.27 19.27 3.90
C GLN A 167 -19.29 20.53 3.01
N SER A 168 -18.64 20.52 1.83
CA SER A 168 -18.70 21.63 0.87
C SER A 168 -19.28 21.21 -0.46
#